data_AF-A0A8T7B1T3-F1
#
_entry.id   AF-A0A8T7B1T3-F1
#
_cell.length_a   1.000
_cell.length_b   1.000
_cell.length_c   1.000
_cell.angle_alpha   90.00
_cell.angle_beta   90.00
_cell.angle_gamma   90.00
#
_symmetry.space_group_name_H-M   'P 1'
#
loop_
_entity.id
_entity.type
_entity.pdbx_description
1 polymer ?
#
loop_
_entity_poly.entity_id
_entity_poly.type
_entity_poly.pdbx_seq_one_letter_code
_entity_poly.pdbx_strand_id
1 'polypeptide(L)'
;MSHSRLLLPLLLLLPQLLCAQDISTGVLDDFEDGTTQGWRIGLQIPNSPTNIAGGGDEGADDNYLEYGATGVAGPGGKQIILNSEPRWTGDWVSAGVNTITVNMSNIGGTPLSMRIAFQKQSFPGGCWSTTTAQPVPADGSWHSFVFVIDESTMTQVSGSATLQEILAQVTEVRVLSNANGPSCAGEQAASTVGFDDFRSIGDSDGDGISDLDDNCTAVANPAVCVDNTGAKPVPAGINTQIDCVNAGFDWQQADTDGDLYGNHCDTDIAPQPGGDCSTNFLDLNVMKSSFFAAAGTPGYNPDADLNFDGSVNFIDLNQMKAGFFGPPGPGQGDCGS
;
A
#
# COMPACT_ATOMS: atom_id res chain seq x y z
N MET A 1 -43.20 -3.53 61.41
CA MET A 1 -41.77 -3.28 61.13
C MET A 1 -41.51 -3.63 59.67
N SER A 2 -41.57 -2.62 58.79
CA SER A 2 -41.44 -2.77 57.33
C SER A 2 -39.97 -2.99 56.96
N HIS A 3 -39.67 -4.05 56.21
CA HIS A 3 -38.34 -4.31 55.64
C HIS A 3 -38.39 -3.98 54.15
N SER A 4 -37.86 -2.81 53.79
CA SER A 4 -37.61 -2.41 52.42
C SER A 4 -36.37 -3.14 51.91
N ARG A 5 -36.53 -4.01 50.89
CA ARG A 5 -35.42 -4.63 50.18
C ARG A 5 -35.03 -3.74 49.00
N LEU A 6 -33.89 -3.07 49.15
CA LEU A 6 -33.24 -2.29 48.10
C LEU A 6 -32.62 -3.27 47.09
N LEU A 7 -33.16 -3.34 45.86
CA LEU A 7 -32.47 -3.97 44.72
C LEU A 7 -31.46 -2.98 44.16
N LEU A 8 -30.17 -3.35 44.18
CA LEU A 8 -29.10 -2.63 43.51
C LEU A 8 -28.92 -3.23 42.10
N PRO A 9 -28.97 -2.45 41.01
CA PRO A 9 -28.72 -2.99 39.68
C PRO A 9 -27.21 -3.20 39.50
N LEU A 10 -26.81 -4.44 39.21
CA LEU A 10 -25.46 -4.79 38.80
C LEU A 10 -25.29 -4.36 37.33
N LEU A 11 -24.72 -3.17 37.14
CA LEU A 11 -24.32 -2.67 35.82
C LEU A 11 -23.06 -3.45 35.38
N LEU A 12 -23.24 -4.42 34.47
CA LEU A 12 -22.16 -5.14 33.80
C LEU A 12 -21.38 -4.15 32.91
N LEU A 13 -20.23 -3.68 33.37
CA LEU A 13 -19.22 -3.06 32.53
C LEU A 13 -18.61 -4.16 31.65
N LEU A 14 -19.01 -4.24 30.38
CA LEU A 14 -18.21 -4.98 29.38
C LEU A 14 -16.88 -4.22 29.21
N PRO A 15 -15.71 -4.84 29.44
CA PRO A 15 -14.46 -4.26 28.98
C PRO A 15 -14.50 -4.31 27.45
N GLN A 16 -14.53 -3.14 26.81
CA GLN A 16 -14.29 -3.04 25.38
C GLN A 16 -12.82 -3.45 25.16
N LEU A 17 -12.60 -4.67 24.67
CA LEU A 17 -11.32 -5.07 24.11
C LEU A 17 -11.11 -4.25 22.82
N LEU A 18 -10.45 -3.11 22.94
CA LEU A 18 -9.73 -2.52 21.82
C LEU A 18 -8.50 -3.42 21.60
N CYS A 19 -8.59 -4.40 20.70
CA CYS A 19 -7.40 -5.03 20.17
C CYS A 19 -6.63 -3.95 19.41
N ALA A 20 -5.43 -3.60 19.88
CA ALA A 20 -4.48 -2.87 19.08
C ALA A 20 -4.26 -3.65 17.79
N GLN A 21 -4.64 -3.09 16.65
CA GLN A 21 -4.30 -3.66 15.35
C GLN A 21 -2.87 -3.27 15.01
N ASP A 22 -2.05 -4.26 14.72
CA ASP A 22 -0.72 -4.07 14.11
C ASP A 22 -0.90 -3.45 12.71
N ILE A 23 0.18 -2.99 12.09
CA ILE A 23 0.15 -2.52 10.70
C ILE A 23 -0.42 -3.59 9.75
N SER A 24 -1.20 -3.16 8.75
CA SER A 24 -1.60 -3.96 7.60
C SER A 24 -1.40 -3.16 6.31
N THR A 25 -1.49 -3.81 5.15
CA THR A 25 -1.70 -3.10 3.89
C THR A 25 -3.08 -2.43 3.89
N GLY A 26 -3.20 -1.32 3.16
CA GLY A 26 -4.47 -0.60 3.00
C GLY A 26 -4.94 0.20 4.21
N VAL A 27 -4.10 0.40 5.24
CA VAL A 27 -4.42 1.35 6.32
C VAL A 27 -4.56 2.73 5.71
N LEU A 28 -5.65 3.43 6.01
CA LEU A 28 -5.95 4.77 5.55
C LEU A 28 -6.20 5.67 6.77
N ASP A 29 -5.48 6.79 6.82
CA ASP A 29 -5.80 7.93 7.67
C ASP A 29 -6.24 9.09 6.76
N ASP A 30 -7.55 9.22 6.57
CA ASP A 30 -8.30 10.22 5.78
C ASP A 30 -8.87 11.35 6.64
N PHE A 31 -8.67 11.31 7.97
CA PHE A 31 -9.10 12.34 8.91
C PHE A 31 -10.61 12.65 8.96
N GLU A 32 -11.45 11.84 8.32
CA GLU A 32 -12.91 12.06 8.23
C GLU A 32 -13.65 11.85 9.56
N ASP A 33 -12.99 11.26 10.54
CA ASP A 33 -13.53 11.10 11.90
C ASP A 33 -13.38 12.36 12.77
N GLY A 34 -12.83 13.45 12.22
CA GLY A 34 -12.59 14.71 12.90
C GLY A 34 -11.45 14.67 13.93
N THR A 35 -10.64 13.60 13.93
CA THR A 35 -9.48 13.44 14.80
C THR A 35 -8.17 13.60 14.01
N THR A 36 -7.03 13.56 14.70
CA THR A 36 -5.71 13.51 14.04
C THR A 36 -5.25 12.08 13.75
N GLN A 37 -6.08 11.07 14.09
CA GLN A 37 -5.79 9.65 13.89
C GLN A 37 -4.42 9.19 14.45
N GLY A 38 -3.94 9.87 15.49
CA GLY A 38 -2.66 9.57 16.16
C GLY A 38 -1.47 10.37 15.63
N TRP A 39 -1.62 11.07 14.51
CA TRP A 39 -0.59 11.98 14.00
C TRP A 39 -0.40 13.17 14.94
N ARG A 40 0.86 13.40 15.31
CA ARG A 40 1.24 14.39 16.31
C ARG A 40 2.66 14.89 16.08
N ILE A 41 3.08 15.85 16.90
CA ILE A 41 4.50 16.12 17.10
C ILE A 41 5.00 15.48 18.42
N GLY A 42 6.33 15.41 18.57
CA GLY A 42 6.95 14.75 19.74
C GLY A 42 6.54 15.31 21.10
N LEU A 43 6.22 16.61 21.18
CA LEU A 43 5.67 17.25 22.36
C LEU A 43 4.40 18.00 22.00
N GLN A 44 3.28 17.65 22.64
CA GLN A 44 2.01 18.36 22.47
C GLN A 44 2.13 19.80 22.97
N ILE A 45 1.87 20.77 22.08
CA ILE A 45 1.91 22.21 22.35
C ILE A 45 0.66 22.86 21.70
N PRO A 46 0.35 24.14 21.98
CA PRO A 46 -0.83 24.80 21.39
C PRO A 46 -0.85 24.84 19.84
N ASN A 47 0.29 24.63 19.20
CA ASN A 47 0.45 24.55 17.75
C ASN A 47 0.79 23.11 17.30
N SER A 48 0.14 22.12 17.92
CA SER A 48 0.18 20.73 17.47
C SER A 48 -0.63 20.56 16.16
N PRO A 49 -0.45 19.46 15.42
CA PRO A 49 -1.29 19.14 14.28
C PRO A 49 -2.77 19.08 14.68
N THR A 50 -3.63 19.60 13.82
CA THR A 50 -5.07 19.67 14.06
C THR A 50 -5.83 19.23 12.82
N ASN A 51 -6.92 18.50 13.04
CA ASN A 51 -7.91 18.24 12.00
C ASN A 51 -8.59 19.56 11.60
N ILE A 52 -8.66 19.82 10.29
CA ILE A 52 -9.37 20.95 9.70
C ILE A 52 -10.56 20.40 8.94
N ALA A 53 -11.74 20.91 9.27
CA ALA A 53 -12.96 20.49 8.61
C ALA A 53 -13.09 21.11 7.22
N GLY A 54 -13.13 20.29 6.18
CA GLY A 54 -13.25 20.71 4.79
C GLY A 54 -11.98 21.29 4.17
N GLY A 55 -11.88 21.21 2.84
CA GLY A 55 -10.77 21.78 2.06
C GLY A 55 -9.61 20.82 1.80
N GLY A 56 -9.77 19.54 2.14
CA GLY A 56 -8.91 18.42 1.76
C GLY A 56 -8.80 18.22 0.26
N ASP A 57 -8.12 17.16 -0.16
CA ASP A 57 -7.81 16.93 -1.57
C ASP A 57 -9.02 16.53 -2.43
N GLU A 58 -10.03 15.92 -1.83
CA GLU A 58 -11.32 15.63 -2.48
C GLU A 58 -12.28 16.84 -2.48
N GLY A 59 -11.94 17.91 -1.76
CA GLY A 59 -12.56 19.23 -1.89
C GLY A 59 -13.19 19.79 -0.61
N ALA A 60 -14.30 20.51 -0.77
CA ALA A 60 -14.82 21.38 0.30
C ALA A 60 -15.37 20.65 1.52
N ASP A 61 -15.80 19.39 1.36
CA ASP A 61 -16.39 18.56 2.42
C ASP A 61 -15.41 17.49 2.93
N ASP A 62 -14.13 17.61 2.55
CA ASP A 62 -13.06 16.66 2.86
C ASP A 62 -12.15 17.23 3.94
N ASN A 63 -12.00 16.54 5.07
CA ASN A 63 -11.23 17.01 6.22
C ASN A 63 -9.78 16.58 6.07
N TYR A 64 -8.86 17.39 6.56
CA TYR A 64 -7.43 17.09 6.46
C TYR A 64 -6.69 17.40 7.75
N LEU A 65 -5.46 16.91 7.87
CA LEU A 65 -4.57 17.25 8.98
C LEU A 65 -3.70 18.46 8.62
N GLU A 66 -3.84 19.57 9.35
CA GLU A 66 -2.95 20.73 9.20
C GLU A 66 -1.88 20.76 10.28
N TYR A 67 -0.64 21.08 9.89
CA TYR A 67 0.41 21.43 10.84
C TYR A 67 1.26 22.61 10.35
N GLY A 68 1.28 23.66 11.18
CA GLY A 68 2.11 24.84 11.02
C GLY A 68 3.39 24.77 11.85
N ALA A 69 4.55 24.58 11.24
CA ALA A 69 5.83 24.76 11.90
C ALA A 69 6.20 26.26 12.00
N THR A 70 6.72 26.67 13.16
CA THR A 70 7.09 28.07 13.44
C THR A 70 8.44 28.48 12.88
N GLY A 71 9.31 27.52 12.53
CA GLY A 71 10.70 27.75 12.13
C GLY A 71 11.63 28.25 13.25
N VAL A 72 11.13 28.41 14.48
CA VAL A 72 11.93 28.88 15.62
C VAL A 72 12.56 27.70 16.35
N ALA A 73 13.75 27.89 16.94
CA ALA A 73 14.36 26.87 17.77
C ALA A 73 13.46 26.48 18.97
N GLY A 74 13.03 25.21 19.00
CA GLY A 74 12.20 24.66 20.07
C GLY A 74 11.11 23.72 19.55
N PRO A 75 10.20 23.27 20.43
CA PRO A 75 9.01 22.52 20.05
C PRO A 75 8.19 23.27 19.00
N GLY A 76 7.68 22.58 17.98
CA GLY A 76 6.94 23.21 16.89
C GLY A 76 7.80 23.99 15.90
N GLY A 77 9.13 23.94 16.03
CA GLY A 77 10.08 24.67 15.18
C GLY A 77 10.38 24.05 13.82
N LYS A 78 9.89 22.83 13.59
CA LYS A 78 10.26 21.99 12.46
C LYS A 78 9.01 21.41 11.82
N GLN A 79 9.01 21.29 10.50
CA GLN A 79 7.97 20.55 9.78
C GLN A 79 8.26 19.05 9.94
N ILE A 80 7.69 18.46 10.99
CA ILE A 80 7.80 17.06 11.31
C ILE A 80 6.54 16.65 12.06
N ILE A 81 5.82 15.66 11.55
CA ILE A 81 4.76 14.94 12.26
C ILE A 81 5.15 13.47 12.35
N LEU A 82 4.58 12.78 13.34
CA LEU A 82 4.87 11.39 13.61
C LEU A 82 3.62 10.65 14.07
N ASN A 83 3.60 9.35 13.81
CA ASN A 83 2.60 8.42 14.30
C ASN A 83 3.30 7.26 15.01
N SER A 84 2.80 6.89 16.18
CA SER A 84 3.29 5.80 17.02
C SER A 84 2.17 4.86 17.46
N GLU A 85 1.01 4.96 16.82
CA GLU A 85 -0.12 4.08 17.07
C GLU A 85 0.09 2.72 16.41
N PRO A 86 -0.48 1.64 16.97
CA PRO A 86 -0.36 0.29 16.42
C PRO A 86 -0.68 0.18 14.92
N ARG A 87 -1.64 0.97 14.41
CA ARG A 87 -2.01 0.97 12.99
C ARG A 87 -0.89 1.42 12.03
N TRP A 88 0.15 2.11 12.53
CA TRP A 88 1.31 2.57 11.77
C TRP A 88 2.63 1.96 12.27
N THR A 89 2.59 1.08 13.27
CA THR A 89 3.77 0.53 13.94
C THR A 89 3.69 -1.00 13.97
N GLY A 90 4.80 -1.65 14.34
CA GLY A 90 4.93 -3.10 14.38
C GLY A 90 5.64 -3.69 13.16
N ASP A 91 5.25 -4.87 12.71
CA ASP A 91 6.00 -5.66 11.74
C ASP A 91 5.55 -5.40 10.29
N TRP A 92 6.14 -4.39 9.66
CA TRP A 92 5.87 -4.01 8.27
C TRP A 92 6.31 -5.09 7.28
N VAL A 93 7.34 -5.86 7.62
CA VAL A 93 7.85 -6.94 6.77
C VAL A 93 6.81 -8.05 6.67
N SER A 94 6.31 -8.52 7.81
CA SER A 94 5.28 -9.57 7.83
C SER A 94 3.94 -9.07 7.28
N ALA A 95 3.67 -7.77 7.40
CA ALA A 95 2.49 -7.14 6.83
C ALA A 95 2.58 -6.86 5.33
N GLY A 96 3.74 -7.04 4.70
CA GLY A 96 3.95 -6.77 3.27
C GLY A 96 3.95 -5.28 2.91
N VAL A 97 4.04 -4.37 3.88
CA VAL A 97 4.01 -2.93 3.62
C VAL A 97 5.39 -2.42 3.26
N ASN A 98 5.51 -1.82 2.08
CA ASN A 98 6.76 -1.25 1.58
C ASN A 98 6.58 0.13 0.94
N THR A 99 5.36 0.67 0.92
CA THR A 99 5.07 1.97 0.32
C THR A 99 4.15 2.76 1.23
N ILE A 100 4.38 4.08 1.31
CA ILE A 100 3.43 5.03 1.87
C ILE A 100 3.05 6.04 0.79
N THR A 101 1.76 6.27 0.62
CA THR A 101 1.26 7.44 -0.12
C THR A 101 0.66 8.45 0.83
N VAL A 102 0.69 9.72 0.43
CA VAL A 102 0.11 10.83 1.17
C VAL A 102 -0.15 11.99 0.21
N ASN A 103 -1.30 12.65 0.36
CA ASN A 103 -1.58 13.90 -0.29
C ASN A 103 -1.07 15.06 0.58
N MET A 104 -0.35 16.01 -0.02
CA MET A 104 0.16 17.16 0.71
C MET A 104 -0.09 18.45 -0.04
N SER A 105 -0.53 19.47 0.69
CA SER A 105 -0.64 20.86 0.23
C SER A 105 0.24 21.77 1.08
N ASN A 106 1.24 22.40 0.45
CA ASN A 106 2.08 23.38 1.13
C ASN A 106 1.45 24.78 1.00
N ILE A 107 0.73 25.15 2.05
CA ILE A 107 0.04 26.43 2.23
C ILE A 107 1.05 27.55 2.59
N GLY A 108 2.29 27.18 2.94
CA GLY A 108 3.39 28.10 3.22
C GLY A 108 3.96 28.78 1.98
N GLY A 109 4.98 29.62 2.18
CA GLY A 109 5.60 30.44 1.12
C GLY A 109 6.89 29.88 0.52
N THR A 110 7.38 28.73 0.99
CA THR A 110 8.66 28.15 0.55
C THR A 110 8.50 26.66 0.25
N PRO A 111 9.02 26.16 -0.89
CA PRO A 111 9.00 24.73 -1.19
C PRO A 111 9.68 23.92 -0.09
N LEU A 112 9.16 22.72 0.15
CA LEU A 112 9.65 21.81 1.20
C LEU A 112 10.28 20.57 0.57
N SER A 113 11.29 20.03 1.24
CA SER A 113 11.93 18.75 0.87
C SER A 113 11.44 17.65 1.79
N MET A 114 10.28 17.06 1.49
CA MET A 114 9.58 16.12 2.35
C MET A 114 10.16 14.70 2.27
N ARG A 115 10.16 14.01 3.39
CA ARG A 115 10.74 12.68 3.59
C ARG A 115 9.90 11.86 4.56
N ILE A 116 10.00 10.55 4.43
CA ILE A 116 9.56 9.60 5.45
C ILE A 116 10.78 9.13 6.25
N ALA A 117 10.59 8.87 7.54
CA ALA A 117 11.57 8.21 8.39
C ALA A 117 10.92 7.22 9.37
N PHE A 118 11.66 6.16 9.69
CA PHE A 118 11.23 5.09 10.58
C PHE A 118 12.19 4.96 11.75
N GLN A 119 11.65 4.67 12.93
CA GLN A 119 12.44 4.39 14.13
C GLN A 119 12.07 3.07 14.77
N LYS A 120 13.11 2.44 15.33
CA LYS A 120 13.02 1.37 16.30
C LYS A 120 13.88 1.74 17.50
N GLN A 121 13.27 1.71 18.67
CA GLN A 121 13.97 2.06 19.92
C GLN A 121 14.62 0.85 20.62
N SER A 122 14.19 -0.38 20.32
CA SER A 122 14.78 -1.61 20.86
C SER A 122 16.14 -1.91 20.23
N PHE A 123 17.05 -2.58 20.96
CA PHE A 123 18.40 -2.89 20.45
C PHE A 123 18.40 -4.16 19.55
N PRO A 124 19.08 -4.15 18.38
CA PRO A 124 19.71 -2.98 17.76
C PRO A 124 18.64 -2.00 17.27
N GLY A 125 18.82 -0.74 17.63
CA GLY A 125 17.91 0.35 17.32
C GLY A 125 18.52 1.28 16.29
N GLY A 126 17.73 2.23 15.82
CA GLY A 126 18.22 3.19 14.86
C GLY A 126 17.11 3.96 14.19
N CYS A 127 17.53 4.77 13.23
CA CYS A 127 16.62 5.51 12.38
C CYS A 127 17.06 5.46 10.94
N TRP A 128 16.08 5.28 10.05
CA TRP A 128 16.23 5.29 8.61
C TRP A 128 15.31 6.33 8.01
N SER A 129 15.72 6.95 6.90
CA SER A 129 14.91 7.94 6.19
C SER A 129 15.14 7.82 4.70
N THR A 130 14.18 8.27 3.89
CA THR A 130 14.32 8.25 2.44
C THR A 130 15.58 9.00 2.00
N THR A 131 16.31 8.40 1.06
CA THR A 131 17.56 8.91 0.48
C THR A 131 17.28 10.22 -0.27
N THR A 132 16.26 10.20 -1.13
CA THR A 132 15.80 11.36 -1.90
C THR A 132 14.56 11.98 -1.24
N ALA A 133 14.49 13.31 -1.21
CA ALA A 133 13.30 14.02 -0.75
C ALA A 133 12.31 14.22 -1.90
N GLN A 134 11.02 14.18 -1.59
CA GLN A 134 9.96 14.61 -2.49
C GLN A 134 9.77 16.13 -2.36
N PRO A 135 9.89 16.91 -3.46
CA PRO A 135 9.70 18.35 -3.41
C PRO A 135 8.20 18.69 -3.37
N VAL A 136 7.75 19.35 -2.30
CA VAL A 136 6.38 19.86 -2.19
C VAL A 136 6.37 21.36 -2.54
N PRO A 137 5.78 21.76 -3.69
CA PRO A 137 5.76 23.14 -4.14
C PRO A 137 4.90 24.01 -3.21
N ALA A 138 5.31 25.25 -2.97
CA ALA A 138 4.55 26.23 -2.20
C ALA A 138 3.47 26.91 -3.04
N ASP A 139 2.53 26.13 -3.57
CA ASP A 139 1.45 26.59 -4.43
C ASP A 139 0.06 26.45 -3.80
N GLY A 140 -0.02 25.92 -2.57
CA GLY A 140 -1.27 25.67 -1.85
C GLY A 140 -2.20 24.66 -2.53
N SER A 141 -1.73 23.94 -3.55
CA SER A 141 -2.49 22.90 -4.24
C SER A 141 -2.19 21.54 -3.62
N TRP A 142 -3.16 20.63 -3.66
CA TRP A 142 -2.98 19.24 -3.26
C TRP A 142 -2.21 18.47 -4.34
N HIS A 143 -1.20 17.72 -3.91
CA HIS A 143 -0.43 16.81 -4.77
C HIS A 143 -0.27 15.47 -4.05
N SER A 144 -0.28 14.38 -4.81
CA SER A 144 -0.05 13.04 -4.29
C SER A 144 1.45 12.69 -4.33
N PHE A 145 1.94 12.11 -3.24
CA PHE A 145 3.35 11.72 -3.10
C PHE A 145 3.47 10.25 -2.72
N VAL A 146 4.44 9.58 -3.34
CA VAL A 146 4.76 8.17 -3.12
C VAL A 146 6.15 8.06 -2.49
N PHE A 147 6.24 7.30 -1.41
CA PHE A 147 7.47 6.95 -0.72
C PHE A 147 7.63 5.43 -0.69
N VAL A 148 8.48 4.92 -1.57
CA VAL A 148 8.90 3.51 -1.57
C VAL A 148 9.94 3.30 -0.45
N ILE A 149 9.88 2.13 0.19
CA ILE A 149 10.61 1.78 1.40
C ILE A 149 11.38 0.48 1.14
N ASP A 150 12.54 0.62 0.52
CA ASP A 150 13.46 -0.47 0.23
C ASP A 150 14.92 -0.02 0.44
N GLU A 151 15.86 -0.96 0.34
CA GLU A 151 17.29 -0.70 0.59
C GLU A 151 17.92 0.31 -0.39
N SER A 152 17.36 0.49 -1.59
CA SER A 152 17.84 1.47 -2.58
C SER A 152 17.29 2.88 -2.34
N THR A 153 16.10 2.98 -1.74
CA THR A 153 15.39 4.25 -1.50
C THR A 153 15.58 4.80 -0.10
N MET A 154 16.12 4.00 0.83
CA MET A 154 16.31 4.37 2.23
C MET A 154 17.79 4.49 2.62
N THR A 155 18.09 5.40 3.55
CA THR A 155 19.43 5.61 4.12
C THR A 155 19.39 5.49 5.64
N GLN A 156 20.34 4.74 6.21
CA GLN A 156 20.56 4.70 7.66
C GLN A 156 21.07 6.06 8.15
N VAL A 157 20.30 6.73 9.00
CA VAL A 157 20.63 8.04 9.57
C VAL A 157 21.38 7.87 10.89
N SER A 158 21.01 6.88 11.70
CA SER A 158 21.64 6.61 12.99
C SER A 158 21.38 5.18 13.48
N GLY A 159 22.14 4.78 14.49
CA GLY A 159 22.07 3.44 15.07
C GLY A 159 22.86 2.41 14.28
N SER A 160 22.54 1.13 14.49
CA SER A 160 23.22 0.03 13.81
C SER A 160 22.28 -1.02 13.23
N ALA A 161 20.96 -0.87 13.44
CA ALA A 161 19.96 -1.78 12.88
C ALA A 161 19.91 -1.66 11.36
N THR A 162 19.80 -2.79 10.66
CA THR A 162 19.53 -2.82 9.21
C THR A 162 18.11 -2.30 8.93
N LEU A 163 17.79 -1.98 7.66
CA LEU A 163 16.43 -1.56 7.31
C LEU A 163 15.42 -2.66 7.65
N GLN A 164 15.72 -3.91 7.30
CA GLN A 164 14.89 -5.08 7.65
C GLN A 164 14.61 -5.16 9.16
N GLU A 165 15.62 -4.91 10.00
CA GLU A 165 15.45 -4.95 11.47
C GLU A 165 14.60 -3.79 12.01
N ILE A 166 14.60 -2.63 11.33
CA ILE A 166 13.70 -1.51 11.64
C ILE A 166 12.27 -1.84 11.23
N LEU A 167 12.07 -2.31 9.99
CA LEU A 167 10.75 -2.58 9.42
C LEU A 167 10.05 -3.75 10.11
N ALA A 168 10.79 -4.74 10.60
CA ALA A 168 10.23 -5.85 11.39
C ALA A 168 9.70 -5.42 12.77
N GLN A 169 10.00 -4.20 13.22
CA GLN A 169 9.52 -3.68 14.50
C GLN A 169 9.52 -2.15 14.51
N VAL A 170 8.76 -1.53 13.61
CA VAL A 170 8.57 -0.09 13.56
C VAL A 170 7.94 0.37 14.87
N THR A 171 8.51 1.37 15.51
CA THR A 171 7.94 1.98 16.73
C THR A 171 7.43 3.39 16.50
N GLU A 172 7.82 4.00 15.39
CA GLU A 172 7.39 5.35 15.01
C GLU A 172 7.65 5.58 13.52
N VAL A 173 6.67 6.15 12.84
CA VAL A 173 6.77 6.69 11.48
C VAL A 173 6.79 8.21 11.58
N ARG A 174 7.61 8.86 10.76
CA ARG A 174 7.74 10.32 10.70
C ARG A 174 7.61 10.79 9.27
N VAL A 175 6.90 11.91 9.10
CA VAL A 175 6.86 12.68 7.86
C VAL A 175 7.51 14.03 8.18
N LEU A 176 8.59 14.38 7.49
CA LEU A 176 9.42 15.53 7.86
C LEU A 176 10.04 16.23 6.66
N SER A 177 10.31 17.53 6.82
CA SER A 177 11.09 18.29 5.84
C SER A 177 12.57 18.34 6.23
N ASN A 178 13.45 18.06 5.27
CA ASN A 178 14.88 18.28 5.39
C ASN A 178 15.56 18.36 4.01
N ALA A 179 16.00 19.56 3.62
CA ALA A 179 16.70 19.81 2.36
C ALA A 179 18.12 19.21 2.35
N ASN A 180 18.76 19.08 3.51
CA ASN A 180 20.18 18.72 3.64
C ASN A 180 20.43 17.20 3.73
N GLY A 181 19.69 16.39 2.97
CA GLY A 181 19.82 14.93 2.94
C GLY A 181 18.92 14.18 3.93
N PRO A 182 19.09 12.85 4.06
CA PRO A 182 18.28 12.00 4.93
C PRO A 182 18.36 12.44 6.39
N SER A 183 17.23 12.47 7.09
CA SER A 183 17.15 12.95 8.46
C SER A 183 15.98 12.33 9.18
N CYS A 184 16.13 12.13 10.48
CA CYS A 184 15.04 11.73 11.34
C CYS A 184 14.56 12.87 12.24
N ALA A 185 15.29 13.97 12.27
CA ALA A 185 15.02 15.09 13.17
C ALA A 185 14.40 16.28 12.45
N GLY A 186 14.44 16.30 11.11
CA GLY A 186 14.03 17.45 10.28
C GLY A 186 14.89 18.69 10.46
N GLU A 187 14.67 19.67 9.60
CA GLU A 187 15.25 21.00 9.70
C GLU A 187 14.30 22.02 10.36
N GLN A 188 14.85 23.14 10.83
CA GLN A 188 14.03 24.27 11.26
C GLN A 188 13.52 25.00 10.02
N ALA A 189 12.21 25.00 9.84
CA ALA A 189 11.54 25.66 8.74
C ALA A 189 10.19 26.17 9.22
N ALA A 190 9.87 27.42 8.87
CA ALA A 190 8.53 27.95 9.05
C ALA A 190 7.70 27.55 7.85
N SER A 191 6.60 26.85 8.08
CA SER A 191 5.75 26.30 7.01
C SER A 191 4.39 25.93 7.56
N THR A 192 3.39 25.87 6.69
CA THR A 192 2.09 25.26 6.98
C THR A 192 1.82 24.24 5.89
N VAL A 193 1.52 23.02 6.29
CA VAL A 193 1.24 21.91 5.37
C VAL A 193 -0.07 21.26 5.79
N GLY A 194 -0.97 21.09 4.82
CA GLY A 194 -2.06 20.13 4.90
C GLY A 194 -1.56 18.75 4.47
N PHE A 195 -1.92 17.74 5.23
CA PHE A 195 -1.66 16.33 4.96
C PHE A 195 -2.99 15.61 4.91
N ASP A 196 -3.13 14.72 3.94
CA ASP A 196 -4.33 13.94 3.75
C ASP A 196 -4.00 12.55 3.22
N ASP A 197 -4.93 11.62 3.36
CA ASP A 197 -4.89 10.32 2.70
C ASP A 197 -3.59 9.55 2.92
N PHE A 198 -3.12 9.48 4.18
CA PHE A 198 -1.98 8.63 4.50
C PHE A 198 -2.37 7.17 4.31
N ARG A 199 -1.74 6.51 3.35
CA ARG A 199 -2.05 5.12 3.02
C ARG A 199 -0.82 4.22 3.10
N SER A 200 -0.96 3.09 3.79
CA SER A 200 0.02 2.01 3.71
C SER A 200 -0.28 1.14 2.49
N ILE A 201 0.75 0.84 1.71
CA ILE A 201 0.64 0.05 0.49
C ILE A 201 1.70 -1.06 0.52
N GLY A 202 1.31 -2.25 0.05
CA GLY A 202 2.23 -3.34 -0.26
C GLY A 202 2.53 -3.40 -1.75
N ASP A 203 3.66 -3.99 -2.09
CA ASP A 203 4.11 -4.33 -3.44
C ASP A 203 4.98 -5.58 -3.24
N SER A 204 4.30 -6.72 -3.16
CA SER A 204 4.83 -7.95 -2.59
C SER A 204 5.91 -8.59 -3.48
N ASP A 205 5.96 -8.25 -4.77
CA ASP A 205 6.98 -8.72 -5.70
C ASP A 205 7.98 -7.64 -6.17
N GLY A 206 7.75 -6.37 -5.82
CA GLY A 206 8.70 -5.26 -5.96
C GLY A 206 8.82 -4.73 -7.38
N ASP A 207 7.76 -4.85 -8.17
CA ASP A 207 7.74 -4.45 -9.57
C ASP A 207 7.28 -2.98 -9.80
N GLY A 208 6.81 -2.33 -8.73
CA GLY A 208 6.32 -0.96 -8.72
C GLY A 208 4.81 -0.80 -8.93
N ILE A 209 4.06 -1.90 -9.01
CA ILE A 209 2.60 -1.95 -8.95
C ILE A 209 2.21 -2.28 -7.51
N SER A 210 1.17 -1.63 -6.99
CA SER A 210 0.73 -1.91 -5.63
C SER A 210 0.01 -3.26 -5.56
N ASP A 211 0.11 -3.98 -4.44
CA ASP A 211 -0.69 -5.19 -4.16
C ASP A 211 -2.20 -4.95 -4.29
N LEU A 212 -2.64 -3.70 -4.16
CA LEU A 212 -4.03 -3.33 -4.43
C LEU A 212 -4.27 -3.34 -5.94
N ASP A 213 -3.40 -2.76 -6.75
CA ASP A 213 -3.59 -2.65 -8.20
C ASP A 213 -3.03 -3.85 -8.99
N ASP A 214 -2.40 -4.80 -8.30
CA ASP A 214 -1.78 -5.99 -8.88
C ASP A 214 -2.73 -7.20 -8.81
N ASN A 215 -2.98 -7.76 -9.99
CA ASN A 215 -3.78 -8.96 -10.23
C ASN A 215 -3.03 -10.26 -9.91
N CYS A 216 -1.75 -10.15 -9.55
CA CYS A 216 -0.89 -11.27 -9.22
C CYS A 216 0.26 -10.85 -8.30
N THR A 217 -0.06 -10.48 -7.06
CA THR A 217 0.83 -9.82 -6.08
C THR A 217 2.15 -10.53 -5.75
N ALA A 218 2.42 -11.72 -6.28
CA ALA A 218 3.64 -12.48 -6.01
C ALA A 218 4.51 -12.68 -7.27
N VAL A 219 4.13 -12.09 -8.39
CA VAL A 219 4.71 -12.34 -9.71
C VAL A 219 4.94 -11.03 -10.43
N ALA A 220 6.15 -10.48 -10.26
CA ALA A 220 6.51 -9.18 -10.80
C ALA A 220 6.19 -9.02 -12.29
N ASN A 221 5.49 -7.93 -12.62
CA ASN A 221 5.27 -7.50 -13.99
C ASN A 221 6.62 -7.22 -14.67
N PRO A 222 6.82 -7.67 -15.92
CA PRO A 222 8.02 -7.34 -16.66
C PRO A 222 8.08 -5.83 -16.97
N ALA A 223 9.23 -5.22 -16.72
CA ALA A 223 9.48 -3.77 -16.91
C ALA A 223 9.31 -3.23 -18.34
N VAL A 224 9.02 -4.08 -19.32
CA VAL A 224 8.88 -3.75 -20.75
C VAL A 224 7.89 -4.69 -21.41
N CYS A 225 6.95 -4.13 -22.16
CA CYS A 225 6.08 -4.87 -23.08
C CYS A 225 6.89 -5.29 -24.32
N VAL A 226 6.97 -6.56 -24.69
CA VAL A 226 7.70 -6.98 -25.92
C VAL A 226 6.73 -7.41 -27.02
N ASP A 227 6.54 -6.59 -28.06
CA ASP A 227 5.72 -6.97 -29.23
C ASP A 227 6.61 -7.50 -30.36
N ASN A 228 5.98 -7.94 -31.44
CA ASN A 228 6.64 -8.31 -32.70
C ASN A 228 7.44 -7.16 -33.35
N THR A 229 7.37 -5.93 -32.82
CA THR A 229 8.14 -4.76 -33.23
C THR A 229 9.27 -4.39 -32.25
N GLY A 230 9.38 -5.11 -31.12
CA GLY A 230 10.43 -4.97 -30.11
C GLY A 230 9.91 -4.61 -28.71
N ALA A 231 10.84 -4.46 -27.77
CA ALA A 231 10.53 -4.00 -26.41
C ALA A 231 10.06 -2.55 -26.42
N LYS A 232 8.90 -2.28 -25.82
CA LYS A 232 8.33 -0.96 -25.56
C LYS A 232 8.21 -0.75 -24.05
N PRO A 233 8.57 0.45 -23.54
CA PRO A 233 8.35 0.78 -22.14
C PRO A 233 6.87 0.71 -21.80
N VAL A 234 6.54 0.16 -20.62
CA VAL A 234 5.20 0.29 -20.04
C VAL A 234 4.96 1.79 -19.79
N PRO A 235 3.91 2.42 -20.35
CA PRO A 235 3.59 3.80 -20.04
C PRO A 235 3.28 3.98 -18.54
N ALA A 236 3.77 5.07 -17.95
CA ALA A 236 3.48 5.40 -16.56
C ALA A 236 1.97 5.70 -16.37
N GLY A 237 1.36 5.13 -15.33
CA GLY A 237 -0.06 5.34 -15.00
C GLY A 237 -1.04 4.35 -15.61
N ILE A 238 -0.56 3.18 -16.06
CA ILE A 238 -1.41 2.07 -16.48
C ILE A 238 -1.60 1.13 -15.29
N ASN A 239 -2.79 1.18 -14.70
CA ASN A 239 -3.19 0.46 -13.48
C ASN A 239 -4.10 -0.74 -13.77
N THR A 240 -4.17 -1.19 -15.02
CA THR A 240 -4.88 -2.42 -15.37
C THR A 240 -4.07 -3.22 -16.39
N GLN A 241 -4.03 -4.52 -16.11
CA GLN A 241 -3.72 -5.65 -16.97
C GLN A 241 -4.33 -5.58 -18.39
N ILE A 242 -5.39 -4.78 -18.55
CA ILE A 242 -6.19 -4.59 -19.76
C ILE A 242 -5.42 -3.85 -20.88
N ASP A 243 -4.45 -2.99 -20.55
CA ASP A 243 -3.80 -2.13 -21.57
C ASP A 243 -2.66 -2.81 -22.36
N CYS A 244 -2.15 -3.95 -21.89
CA CYS A 244 -1.21 -4.77 -22.65
C CYS A 244 -1.91 -5.85 -23.50
N VAL A 245 -3.09 -6.33 -23.09
CA VAL A 245 -3.86 -7.34 -23.84
C VAL A 245 -4.39 -6.78 -25.17
N ASN A 246 -4.81 -5.51 -25.20
CA ASN A 246 -5.32 -4.85 -26.42
C ASN A 246 -4.27 -4.67 -27.53
N ALA A 247 -3.00 -4.95 -27.24
CA ALA A 247 -1.90 -4.79 -28.18
C ALA A 247 -1.18 -6.11 -28.55
N GLY A 248 -1.70 -7.26 -28.12
CA GLY A 248 -1.30 -8.59 -28.64
C GLY A 248 0.07 -9.08 -28.15
N PHE A 249 0.35 -8.88 -26.86
CA PHE A 249 1.62 -9.21 -26.23
C PHE A 249 1.54 -10.51 -25.41
N ASP A 250 2.68 -11.18 -25.22
CA ASP A 250 2.91 -12.40 -24.41
C ASP A 250 3.18 -12.00 -22.94
N TRP A 251 2.22 -12.28 -22.03
CA TRP A 251 2.27 -11.83 -20.63
C TRP A 251 1.90 -12.93 -19.65
N GLN A 252 2.78 -13.19 -18.69
CA GLN A 252 2.51 -14.13 -17.60
C GLN A 252 1.26 -13.70 -16.82
N GLN A 253 1.14 -12.43 -16.44
CA GLN A 253 -0.06 -11.88 -15.80
C GLN A 253 -1.08 -11.36 -16.82
N ALA A 254 -1.45 -12.08 -17.88
CA ALA A 254 -2.63 -11.70 -18.66
C ALA A 254 -3.90 -12.04 -17.86
N ASP A 255 -4.93 -11.17 -17.86
CA ASP A 255 -6.28 -11.48 -17.35
C ASP A 255 -7.18 -11.61 -18.58
N THR A 256 -7.34 -12.85 -19.04
CA THR A 256 -7.98 -13.10 -20.33
C THR A 256 -9.49 -13.25 -20.22
N ASP A 257 -10.01 -13.45 -19.03
CA ASP A 257 -11.45 -13.55 -18.75
C ASP A 257 -12.05 -12.32 -18.05
N GLY A 258 -11.21 -11.38 -17.62
CA GLY A 258 -11.58 -10.05 -17.15
C GLY A 258 -12.03 -10.02 -15.69
N ASP A 259 -11.53 -10.95 -14.87
CA ASP A 259 -11.93 -11.12 -13.48
C ASP A 259 -11.00 -10.42 -12.47
N LEU A 260 -9.98 -9.72 -12.99
CA LEU A 260 -8.95 -8.98 -12.26
C LEU A 260 -7.90 -9.88 -11.57
N TYR A 261 -7.85 -11.16 -11.90
CA TYR A 261 -6.73 -12.04 -11.57
C TYR A 261 -5.93 -12.41 -12.82
N GLY A 262 -4.61 -12.47 -12.69
CA GLY A 262 -3.77 -12.92 -13.80
C GLY A 262 -3.73 -14.42 -13.96
N ASN A 263 -3.85 -14.92 -15.19
CA ASN A 263 -3.78 -16.33 -15.55
C ASN A 263 -2.57 -17.08 -14.92
N HIS A 264 -1.45 -16.40 -14.65
CA HIS A 264 -0.30 -17.03 -13.98
C HIS A 264 -0.58 -17.51 -12.57
N CYS A 265 -1.44 -16.81 -11.84
CA CYS A 265 -1.80 -17.12 -10.47
C CYS A 265 -3.28 -17.40 -10.28
N ASP A 266 -4.09 -17.26 -11.32
CA ASP A 266 -5.46 -17.71 -11.34
C ASP A 266 -5.62 -19.03 -12.08
N THR A 267 -6.00 -20.06 -11.34
CA THR A 267 -6.32 -21.38 -11.88
C THR A 267 -7.81 -21.64 -11.93
N ASP A 268 -8.65 -20.69 -11.51
CA ASP A 268 -10.12 -20.75 -11.46
C ASP A 268 -10.76 -20.38 -12.80
N ILE A 269 -10.33 -21.06 -13.86
CA ILE A 269 -10.69 -20.74 -15.24
C ILE A 269 -12.11 -21.19 -15.64
N ALA A 270 -12.96 -21.62 -14.71
CA ALA A 270 -14.30 -22.11 -14.99
C ALA A 270 -15.30 -21.90 -13.84
N PRO A 271 -16.56 -21.52 -14.14
CA PRO A 271 -17.10 -21.15 -15.44
C PRO A 271 -16.66 -19.76 -15.89
N GLN A 272 -16.67 -19.54 -17.19
CA GLN A 272 -16.26 -18.29 -17.81
C GLN A 272 -17.43 -17.31 -17.99
N PRO A 273 -17.23 -15.99 -17.82
CA PRO A 273 -16.00 -15.31 -17.35
C PRO A 273 -15.83 -15.35 -15.82
N GLY A 274 -14.60 -15.50 -15.33
CA GLY A 274 -14.19 -15.21 -13.95
C GLY A 274 -14.48 -16.27 -12.88
N GLY A 275 -14.40 -17.55 -13.24
CA GLY A 275 -14.38 -18.65 -12.27
C GLY A 275 -15.65 -18.89 -11.44
N ASP A 276 -15.58 -19.89 -10.54
CA ASP A 276 -16.59 -20.14 -9.50
C ASP A 276 -16.08 -19.90 -8.07
N CYS A 277 -14.97 -19.15 -7.95
CA CYS A 277 -14.22 -18.90 -6.74
C CYS A 277 -13.56 -20.15 -6.15
N SER A 278 -13.27 -21.15 -6.97
CA SER A 278 -12.67 -22.39 -6.53
C SER A 278 -12.04 -23.17 -7.67
N THR A 279 -10.71 -23.23 -7.70
CA THR A 279 -10.02 -24.13 -8.64
C THR A 279 -10.37 -25.59 -8.34
N ASN A 280 -11.12 -26.21 -9.22
CA ASN A 280 -11.71 -27.53 -9.05
C ASN A 280 -11.72 -28.35 -10.35
N PHE A 281 -12.52 -29.41 -10.38
CA PHE A 281 -12.57 -30.31 -11.54
C PHE A 281 -13.21 -29.67 -12.79
N LEU A 282 -13.97 -28.58 -12.65
CA LEU A 282 -14.51 -27.80 -13.76
C LEU A 282 -13.37 -27.12 -14.52
N ASP A 283 -12.46 -26.48 -13.81
CA ASP A 283 -11.27 -25.79 -14.34
C ASP A 283 -10.34 -26.77 -15.04
N LEU A 284 -10.07 -27.90 -14.39
CA LEU A 284 -9.28 -28.96 -14.99
C LEU A 284 -9.95 -29.52 -16.25
N ASN A 285 -11.28 -29.50 -16.36
CA ASN A 285 -11.96 -29.93 -17.58
C ASN A 285 -11.82 -28.90 -18.70
N VAL A 286 -11.84 -27.59 -18.39
CA VAL A 286 -11.51 -26.53 -19.35
C VAL A 286 -10.08 -26.70 -19.86
N MET A 287 -9.09 -26.81 -18.96
CA MET A 287 -7.69 -27.02 -19.34
C MET A 287 -7.51 -28.30 -20.18
N LYS A 288 -8.15 -29.42 -19.80
CA LYS A 288 -8.09 -30.67 -20.59
C LYS A 288 -8.63 -30.49 -22.01
N SER A 289 -9.65 -29.65 -22.19
CA SER A 289 -10.24 -29.41 -23.52
C SER A 289 -9.30 -28.64 -24.45
N SER A 290 -8.37 -27.88 -23.88
CA SER A 290 -7.36 -27.08 -24.58
C SER A 290 -5.96 -27.70 -24.55
N PHE A 291 -5.75 -28.82 -23.87
CA PHE A 291 -4.42 -29.42 -23.69
C PHE A 291 -3.77 -29.78 -25.03
N PHE A 292 -2.52 -29.35 -25.22
CA PHE A 292 -1.74 -29.37 -26.46
C PHE A 292 -2.22 -28.43 -27.59
N ALA A 293 -3.20 -27.57 -27.34
CA ALA A 293 -3.54 -26.51 -28.28
C ALA A 293 -2.54 -25.35 -28.19
N ALA A 294 -2.25 -24.74 -29.32
CA ALA A 294 -1.36 -23.58 -29.43
C ALA A 294 -2.14 -22.35 -29.91
N ALA A 295 -1.65 -21.16 -29.59
CA ALA A 295 -2.26 -19.90 -29.99
C ALA A 295 -2.59 -19.88 -31.49
N GLY A 296 -3.82 -19.51 -31.82
CA GLY A 296 -4.33 -19.50 -33.20
C GLY A 296 -4.78 -20.85 -33.77
N THR A 297 -4.75 -21.94 -32.98
CA THR A 297 -5.30 -23.25 -33.39
C THR A 297 -6.71 -23.50 -32.82
N PRO A 298 -7.56 -24.31 -33.48
CA PRO A 298 -8.86 -24.69 -32.93
C PRO A 298 -8.70 -25.40 -31.58
N GLY A 299 -9.43 -24.95 -30.56
CA GLY A 299 -9.39 -25.53 -29.21
C GLY A 299 -8.41 -24.85 -28.25
N TYR A 300 -7.59 -23.90 -28.73
CA TYR A 300 -6.83 -23.03 -27.85
C TYR A 300 -7.76 -22.17 -26.99
N ASN A 301 -7.57 -22.22 -25.67
CA ASN A 301 -8.18 -21.30 -24.74
C ASN A 301 -7.06 -20.48 -24.08
N PRO A 302 -7.01 -19.14 -24.25
CA PRO A 302 -6.03 -18.31 -23.57
C PRO A 302 -6.10 -18.41 -22.04
N ASP A 303 -7.27 -18.63 -21.44
CA ASP A 303 -7.39 -18.79 -19.97
C ASP A 303 -6.69 -20.07 -19.48
N ALA A 304 -6.56 -21.08 -20.35
CA ALA A 304 -5.88 -22.33 -20.00
C ALA A 304 -4.35 -22.29 -20.25
N ASP A 305 -3.84 -21.23 -20.88
CA ASP A 305 -2.41 -20.96 -21.11
C ASP A 305 -1.91 -20.05 -19.98
N LEU A 306 -1.72 -20.65 -18.81
CA LEU A 306 -1.50 -19.96 -17.54
C LEU A 306 -0.13 -19.26 -17.50
N ASN A 307 0.87 -19.80 -18.19
CA ASN A 307 2.16 -19.10 -18.32
C ASN A 307 2.25 -18.20 -19.56
N PHE A 308 1.20 -18.20 -20.38
CA PHE A 308 1.02 -17.43 -21.60
C PHE A 308 2.10 -17.69 -22.67
N ASP A 309 2.74 -18.88 -22.67
CA ASP A 309 3.79 -19.22 -23.63
C ASP A 309 3.29 -19.53 -25.05
N GLY A 310 1.98 -19.37 -25.27
CA GLY A 310 1.28 -19.61 -26.51
C GLY A 310 0.89 -21.08 -26.70
N SER A 311 1.04 -21.94 -25.69
CA SER A 311 0.74 -23.37 -25.74
C SER A 311 0.26 -23.93 -24.41
N VAL A 312 -0.98 -24.42 -24.36
CA VAL A 312 -1.49 -25.15 -23.18
C VAL A 312 -0.81 -26.52 -23.08
N ASN A 313 0.07 -26.70 -22.10
CA ASN A 313 0.93 -27.86 -22.00
C ASN A 313 1.19 -28.31 -20.54
N PHE A 314 2.21 -29.14 -20.33
CA PHE A 314 2.53 -29.67 -19.00
C PHE A 314 3.01 -28.60 -18.00
N ILE A 315 3.46 -27.45 -18.49
CA ILE A 315 3.83 -26.31 -17.64
C ILE A 315 2.56 -25.73 -17.00
N ASP A 316 1.54 -25.44 -17.80
CA ASP A 316 0.23 -24.96 -17.32
C ASP A 316 -0.43 -25.98 -16.39
N LEU A 317 -0.37 -27.27 -16.75
CA LEU A 317 -0.90 -28.32 -15.88
C LEU A 317 -0.18 -28.38 -14.53
N ASN A 318 1.09 -27.98 -14.45
CA ASN A 318 1.78 -27.90 -13.16
C ASN A 318 1.33 -26.69 -12.35
N GLN A 319 1.02 -25.56 -12.98
CA GLN A 319 0.40 -24.40 -12.31
C GLN A 319 -1.01 -24.72 -11.82
N MET A 320 -1.87 -25.31 -12.67
CA MET A 320 -3.20 -25.80 -12.29
C MET A 320 -3.16 -26.76 -11.09
N LYS A 321 -2.15 -27.64 -11.02
CA LYS A 321 -1.97 -28.53 -9.86
C LYS A 321 -1.58 -27.78 -8.58
N ALA A 322 -0.85 -26.68 -8.69
CA ALA A 322 -0.44 -25.89 -7.55
C ALA A 322 -1.63 -25.14 -6.94
N GLY A 323 -2.55 -24.64 -7.77
CA GLY A 323 -3.78 -23.96 -7.34
C GLY A 323 -4.97 -24.89 -7.07
N PHE A 324 -4.89 -26.18 -7.38
CA PHE A 324 -6.02 -27.11 -7.25
C PHE A 324 -6.59 -27.18 -5.82
N PHE A 325 -7.90 -26.97 -5.69
CA PHE A 325 -8.66 -26.77 -4.44
C PHE A 325 -8.37 -25.46 -3.68
N GLY A 326 -7.62 -24.55 -4.30
CA GLY A 326 -7.41 -23.19 -3.82
C GLY A 326 -8.52 -22.23 -4.29
N PRO A 327 -8.55 -21.03 -3.71
CA PRO A 327 -9.27 -19.90 -4.31
C PRO A 327 -8.59 -19.48 -5.62
N PRO A 328 -9.23 -18.61 -6.42
CA PRO A 328 -8.56 -17.85 -7.48
C PRO A 328 -7.40 -17.01 -6.92
N GLY A 329 -6.58 -16.48 -7.82
CA GLY A 329 -5.27 -15.87 -7.51
C GLY A 329 -5.25 -14.82 -6.38
N PRO A 330 -4.05 -14.44 -5.90
CA PRO A 330 -3.90 -13.30 -4.99
C PRO A 330 -4.05 -12.00 -5.80
N GLY A 331 -5.13 -11.24 -5.58
CA GLY A 331 -5.41 -10.00 -6.30
C GLY A 331 -6.78 -9.39 -5.98
N GLN A 332 -7.15 -8.34 -6.70
CA GLN A 332 -8.38 -7.54 -6.52
C GLN A 332 -9.68 -8.22 -6.99
N GLY A 333 -9.62 -9.41 -7.58
CA GLY A 333 -10.79 -10.10 -8.11
C GLY A 333 -11.81 -10.45 -7.01
N ASP A 334 -13.08 -10.41 -7.40
CA ASP A 334 -14.20 -10.34 -6.47
C ASP A 334 -14.77 -11.75 -6.19
N CYS A 335 -14.00 -12.55 -5.46
CA CYS A 335 -14.51 -13.79 -4.85
C CYS A 335 -15.13 -13.60 -3.46
N GLY A 336 -15.63 -12.39 -3.21
CA GLY A 336 -16.47 -12.04 -2.08
C GLY A 336 -15.73 -12.13 -0.74
N SER A 337 -15.31 -10.97 -0.23
CA SER A 337 -15.11 -10.78 1.21
C SER A 337 -16.45 -10.62 1.95
#